data_AF-A0A0E2D1M3-F1
#
_entry.id   AF-A0A0E2D1M3-F1
#
_cell.length_a   1.000
_cell.length_b   1.000
_cell.length_c   1.000
_cell.angle_alpha   90.00
_cell.angle_beta   90.00
_cell.angle_gamma   90.00
#
_symmetry.space_group_name_H-M   'P 1'
#
loop_
_entity.id
_entity.type
_entity.pdbx_description
1 polymer ?
#
loop_
_entity_poly.entity_id
_entity_poly.type
_entity_poly.pdbx_seq_one_letter_code
_entity_poly.pdbx_strand_id
1 'polypeptide(L)'
;MNLSKHTAVLTGIVFFLAFSLSMYVSVIEKAGTKDEYPYTMKIYYPRLEGIHPGAPVRILGVEKGIVRSLDVVPIDEVEDQRFLNKDQTKAIEIIVRLKEPITLWDNYKITFQTNTILSGRTIDIDPGSFDKEETSFFQPTYLEEEQKSPDFLPSADYFEDFFAASTGVIRENREDIRTSFNNFYEISEKLKSNRGTIPQIINSPETYDNVIELLTDARIFGNDARRYLEGNRKLERSAPIPLTINMYRRTTLIGNVSNRYYFGKL
;
A
#
# COMPACT_ATOMS: atom_id res chain seq x y z
N MET A 1 -70.71 3.94 5.02
CA MET A 1 -69.55 3.12 5.46
C MET A 1 -68.54 3.13 4.33
N ASN A 2 -67.32 3.63 4.57
CA ASN A 2 -66.40 4.08 3.52
C ASN A 2 -65.66 2.87 2.91
N LEU A 3 -66.26 2.23 1.91
CA LEU A 3 -65.81 0.96 1.31
C LEU A 3 -64.34 1.03 0.84
N SER A 4 -63.87 2.22 0.43
CA SER A 4 -62.49 2.48 0.02
C SER A 4 -61.46 2.41 1.15
N LYS A 5 -61.84 2.71 2.39
CA LYS A 5 -60.93 2.61 3.55
C LYS A 5 -60.68 1.15 3.93
N HIS A 6 -61.71 0.31 3.86
CA HIS A 6 -61.59 -1.11 4.17
C HIS A 6 -60.74 -1.86 3.14
N THR A 7 -60.87 -1.54 1.86
CA THR A 7 -60.01 -2.12 0.81
C THR A 7 -58.56 -1.68 0.98
N ALA A 8 -58.30 -0.40 1.27
CA ALA A 8 -56.94 0.11 1.51
C ALA A 8 -56.27 -0.58 2.71
N VAL A 9 -57.00 -0.76 3.82
CA VAL A 9 -56.48 -1.47 5.01
C VAL A 9 -56.22 -2.95 4.71
N LEU A 10 -57.12 -3.61 3.99
CA LEU A 10 -56.95 -5.01 3.60
C LEU A 10 -55.73 -5.21 2.69
N THR A 11 -55.55 -4.36 1.68
CA THR A 11 -54.39 -4.39 0.79
C THR A 11 -53.09 -4.15 1.57
N GLY A 12 -53.10 -3.23 2.53
CA GLY A 12 -51.95 -3.00 3.41
C GLY A 12 -51.58 -4.25 4.23
N ILE A 13 -52.57 -4.92 4.83
CA ILE A 13 -52.33 -6.16 5.59
C ILE A 13 -51.75 -7.26 4.71
N VAL A 14 -52.31 -7.47 3.52
CA VAL A 14 -51.81 -8.48 2.58
C VAL A 14 -50.38 -8.17 2.15
N PHE A 15 -50.06 -6.90 1.88
CA PHE A 15 -48.70 -6.48 1.54
C PHE A 15 -47.71 -6.76 2.68
N PHE A 16 -48.03 -6.38 3.92
CA PHE A 16 -47.15 -6.62 5.05
C PHE A 16 -46.99 -8.11 5.39
N LEU A 17 -48.03 -8.92 5.20
CA LEU A 17 -47.93 -10.38 5.33
C LEU A 17 -47.01 -10.97 4.26
N ALA A 18 -47.20 -10.59 3.00
CA ALA A 18 -46.35 -11.06 1.90
C ALA A 18 -44.89 -10.62 2.07
N PHE A 19 -44.67 -9.37 2.49
CA PHE A 19 -43.34 -8.85 2.81
C PHE A 19 -42.69 -9.58 3.98
N SER A 20 -43.43 -9.81 5.06
CA SER A 20 -42.91 -10.55 6.23
C SER A 20 -42.57 -11.99 5.88
N LEU A 21 -43.38 -12.64 5.05
CA LEU A 21 -43.11 -13.98 4.55
C LEU A 21 -41.85 -14.01 3.67
N SER A 22 -41.71 -13.04 2.76
CA SER A 22 -40.51 -12.92 1.92
C SER A 22 -39.25 -12.64 2.75
N MET A 23 -39.34 -11.79 3.77
CA MET A 23 -38.24 -11.52 4.70
C MET A 23 -37.89 -12.77 5.52
N TYR A 24 -38.90 -13.51 6.01
CA TYR A 24 -38.71 -14.77 6.74
C TYR A 24 -37.99 -15.81 5.87
N VAL A 25 -38.46 -16.04 4.64
CA VAL A 25 -37.82 -16.95 3.69
C VAL A 25 -36.40 -16.47 3.34
N SER A 26 -36.20 -15.18 3.06
CA SER A 26 -34.87 -14.64 2.70
C SER A 26 -33.86 -14.74 3.84
N VAL A 27 -34.28 -14.56 5.09
CA VAL A 27 -33.41 -14.67 6.27
C VAL A 27 -33.05 -16.13 6.54
N ILE A 28 -34.00 -17.06 6.36
CA ILE A 28 -33.78 -18.49 6.58
C ILE A 28 -33.02 -19.14 5.43
N GLU A 29 -33.27 -18.78 4.17
CA GLU A 29 -32.50 -19.26 3.02
C GLU A 29 -31.05 -18.75 3.05
N LYS A 30 -30.79 -17.55 3.62
CA LYS A 30 -29.42 -17.12 3.93
C LYS A 30 -28.75 -17.94 5.04
N ALA A 31 -29.51 -18.73 5.81
CA ALA A 31 -28.97 -19.78 6.66
C ALA A 31 -28.67 -21.09 5.89
N GLY A 32 -28.79 -21.09 4.56
CA GLY A 32 -28.46 -22.17 3.62
C GLY A 32 -26.97 -22.55 3.53
N THR A 33 -26.16 -22.13 4.49
CA THR A 33 -24.78 -22.61 4.62
C THR A 33 -24.69 -24.10 4.95
N LYS A 34 -25.78 -24.73 5.41
CA LYS A 34 -25.80 -26.19 5.65
C LYS A 34 -25.95 -26.99 4.36
N ASP A 35 -26.79 -26.55 3.43
CA ASP A 35 -27.04 -27.28 2.18
C ASP A 35 -25.91 -27.06 1.17
N GLU A 36 -25.32 -25.85 1.13
CA GLU A 36 -24.19 -25.57 0.24
C GLU A 36 -22.86 -26.16 0.77
N TYR A 37 -22.68 -26.24 2.09
CA TYR A 37 -21.47 -26.74 2.74
C TYR A 37 -21.80 -27.83 3.77
N PRO A 38 -22.11 -29.06 3.32
CA PRO A 38 -22.60 -30.12 4.19
C PRO A 38 -21.52 -30.74 5.09
N TYR A 39 -20.26 -30.72 4.66
CA TYR A 39 -19.15 -31.34 5.39
C TYR A 39 -18.61 -30.40 6.45
N THR A 40 -18.45 -30.90 7.67
CA THR A 40 -17.88 -30.15 8.79
C THR A 40 -16.49 -30.68 9.12
N MET A 41 -15.57 -29.78 9.44
CA MET A 41 -14.22 -30.10 9.92
C MET A 41 -13.86 -29.16 11.07
N LYS A 42 -13.16 -29.69 12.05
CA LYS A 42 -12.62 -28.92 13.18
C LYS A 42 -11.14 -28.72 12.98
N ILE A 43 -10.66 -27.50 13.22
CA ILE A 43 -9.25 -27.12 13.11
C ILE A 43 -8.83 -26.46 14.40
N TYR A 44 -7.68 -26.84 14.96
CA TYR A 44 -7.14 -26.23 16.18
C TYR A 44 -6.03 -25.23 15.89
N TYR A 45 -6.02 -24.11 16.60
CA TYR A 45 -5.13 -23.00 16.31
C TYR A 45 -4.69 -22.24 17.58
N PRO A 46 -3.41 -21.84 17.72
CA PRO A 46 -2.90 -21.24 18.96
C PRO A 46 -3.36 -19.80 19.22
N ARG A 47 -3.78 -19.02 18.20
CA ARG A 47 -4.14 -17.61 18.42
C ARG A 47 -5.07 -17.01 17.36
N LEU A 48 -6.29 -16.65 17.73
CA LEU A 48 -7.20 -15.90 16.85
C LEU A 48 -6.83 -14.43 16.78
N GLU A 49 -6.27 -14.02 15.66
CA GLU A 49 -6.29 -12.63 15.22
C GLU A 49 -6.89 -12.59 13.82
N GLY A 50 -7.99 -11.87 13.60
CA GLY A 50 -8.50 -11.54 12.27
C GLY A 50 -9.38 -12.58 11.56
N ILE A 51 -9.76 -13.69 12.20
CA ILE A 51 -10.74 -14.67 11.67
C ILE A 51 -12.09 -14.48 12.38
N HIS A 52 -13.17 -14.49 11.62
CA HIS A 52 -14.54 -14.37 12.12
C HIS A 52 -15.46 -15.40 11.45
N PRO A 53 -16.64 -15.71 12.03
CA PRO A 53 -17.67 -16.48 11.34
C PRO A 53 -18.00 -15.88 9.97
N GLY A 54 -18.15 -16.75 8.97
CA GLY A 54 -18.34 -16.40 7.56
C GLY A 54 -17.05 -16.13 6.79
N ALA A 55 -15.87 -16.15 7.41
CA ALA A 55 -14.61 -16.04 6.68
C ALA A 55 -14.44 -17.22 5.70
N PRO A 56 -13.94 -17.00 4.48
CA PRO A 56 -13.81 -18.06 3.49
C PRO A 56 -12.64 -19.01 3.83
N VAL A 57 -12.86 -20.28 3.51
CA VAL A 57 -11.89 -21.37 3.62
C VAL A 57 -11.55 -21.83 2.21
N ARG A 58 -10.25 -21.86 1.93
CA ARG A 58 -9.69 -22.20 0.63
C ARG A 58 -8.93 -23.51 0.73
N ILE A 59 -8.97 -24.26 -0.36
CA ILE A 59 -8.16 -25.45 -0.55
C ILE A 59 -7.30 -25.17 -1.78
N LEU A 60 -5.98 -25.13 -1.61
CA LEU A 60 -5.04 -24.76 -2.68
C LEU A 60 -5.43 -23.44 -3.38
N GLY A 61 -5.83 -22.42 -2.59
CA GLY A 61 -6.26 -21.12 -3.10
C GLY A 61 -7.69 -21.04 -3.67
N VAL A 62 -8.41 -22.15 -3.79
CA VAL A 62 -9.80 -22.18 -4.30
C VAL A 62 -10.79 -22.16 -3.14
N GLU A 63 -11.74 -21.22 -3.13
CA GLU A 63 -12.77 -21.15 -2.10
C GLU A 63 -13.70 -22.37 -2.16
N LYS A 64 -13.68 -23.14 -1.07
CA LYS A 64 -14.37 -24.42 -0.94
C LYS A 64 -15.14 -24.54 0.37
N GLY A 65 -15.11 -23.51 1.20
CA GLY A 65 -15.74 -23.54 2.50
C GLY A 65 -15.84 -22.18 3.18
N ILE A 66 -16.40 -22.22 4.39
CA ILE A 66 -16.57 -21.07 5.26
C ILE A 66 -16.33 -21.44 6.72
N VAL A 67 -15.93 -20.47 7.52
CA VAL A 67 -15.87 -20.60 8.98
C VAL A 67 -17.28 -20.47 9.56
N ARG A 68 -17.71 -21.44 10.36
CA ARG A 68 -19.03 -21.43 11.01
C ARG A 68 -18.96 -20.78 12.39
N SER A 69 -18.07 -21.25 13.24
CA SER A 69 -17.95 -20.80 14.63
C SER A 69 -16.54 -21.01 15.16
N LEU A 70 -16.28 -20.38 16.30
CA LEU A 70 -14.99 -20.30 16.96
C LEU A 70 -15.22 -20.53 18.45
N ASP A 71 -14.53 -21.51 19.02
CA ASP A 71 -14.62 -21.85 20.44
C ASP A 71 -13.22 -21.96 21.04
N VAL A 72 -13.12 -21.84 22.36
CA VAL A 72 -11.84 -21.94 23.08
C VAL A 72 -11.82 -23.26 23.84
N VAL A 73 -10.80 -24.08 23.59
CA VAL A 73 -10.64 -25.40 24.19
C VAL A 73 -9.29 -25.50 24.93
N PRO A 74 -9.20 -26.32 25.99
CA PRO A 74 -7.92 -26.67 26.59
C PRO A 74 -7.00 -27.39 25.58
N ILE A 75 -5.69 -27.09 25.61
CA ILE A 75 -4.75 -27.66 24.63
C ILE A 75 -4.58 -29.19 24.78
N ASP A 76 -4.81 -29.70 25.98
CA ASP A 76 -4.78 -31.11 26.37
C ASP A 76 -5.88 -31.95 25.73
N GLU A 77 -6.94 -31.32 25.23
CA GLU A 77 -8.01 -31.98 24.46
C GLU A 77 -7.69 -32.09 22.96
N VAL A 78 -6.61 -31.46 22.50
CA VAL A 78 -6.21 -31.46 21.09
C VAL A 78 -5.31 -32.64 20.77
N GLU A 79 -5.74 -33.46 19.82
CA GLU A 79 -5.01 -34.63 19.31
C GLU A 79 -3.72 -34.21 18.56
N ASP A 80 -3.85 -33.38 17.52
CA ASP A 80 -2.70 -32.90 16.76
C ASP A 80 -2.15 -31.58 17.31
N GLN A 81 -1.03 -31.65 18.03
CA GLN A 81 -0.38 -30.47 18.61
C GLN A 81 0.84 -29.97 17.82
N ARG A 82 1.09 -30.48 16.60
CA ARG A 82 2.32 -30.16 15.83
C ARG A 82 2.52 -28.67 15.59
N PHE A 83 1.43 -27.93 15.38
CA PHE A 83 1.45 -26.50 15.11
C PHE A 83 0.99 -25.64 16.29
N LEU A 84 0.79 -26.25 17.45
CA LEU A 84 0.38 -25.54 18.67
C LEU A 84 1.60 -25.17 19.51
N ASN A 85 1.55 -24.01 20.15
CA ASN A 85 2.62 -23.59 21.05
C ASN A 85 2.50 -24.30 22.41
N LYS A 86 3.54 -25.03 22.81
CA LYS A 86 3.61 -25.76 24.08
C LYS A 86 3.52 -24.87 25.33
N ASP A 87 3.83 -23.58 25.18
CA ASP A 87 3.76 -22.62 26.29
C ASP A 87 2.33 -22.14 26.58
N GLN A 88 1.37 -22.45 25.69
CA GLN A 88 -0.02 -22.02 25.83
C GLN A 88 -0.89 -23.13 26.42
N THR A 89 -1.81 -22.77 27.31
CA THR A 89 -2.73 -23.72 27.95
C THR A 89 -4.07 -23.86 27.22
N LYS A 90 -4.31 -23.03 26.20
CA LYS A 90 -5.57 -22.96 25.47
C LYS A 90 -5.30 -22.94 23.98
N ALA A 91 -6.15 -23.65 23.24
CA ALA A 91 -6.23 -23.60 21.79
C ALA A 91 -7.61 -23.08 21.39
N ILE A 92 -7.74 -22.70 20.14
CA ILE A 92 -9.01 -22.29 19.55
C ILE A 92 -9.46 -23.39 18.62
N GLU A 93 -10.67 -23.89 18.84
CA GLU A 93 -11.39 -24.74 17.92
C GLU A 93 -12.09 -23.87 16.88
N ILE A 94 -11.77 -24.09 15.61
CA ILE A 94 -12.42 -23.46 14.47
C ILE A 94 -13.26 -24.50 13.77
N ILE A 95 -14.58 -24.29 13.78
CA ILE A 95 -15.51 -25.16 13.06
C ILE A 95 -15.67 -24.60 11.65
N VAL A 96 -15.20 -25.34 10.65
CA VAL A 96 -15.34 -24.99 9.24
C VAL A 96 -16.33 -25.89 8.55
N ARG A 97 -17.01 -25.35 7.53
CA ARG A 97 -17.88 -26.12 6.64
C ARG A 97 -17.34 -26.08 5.22
N LEU A 98 -17.33 -27.23 4.55
CA LEU A 98 -16.78 -27.43 3.21
C LEU A 98 -17.86 -27.98 2.26
N LYS A 99 -17.73 -27.65 0.97
CA LYS A 99 -18.62 -28.18 -0.09
C LYS A 99 -18.38 -29.66 -0.35
N GLU A 100 -17.13 -30.09 -0.22
CA GLU A 100 -16.64 -31.44 -0.54
C GLU A 100 -15.82 -31.96 0.64
N PRO A 101 -15.81 -33.28 0.90
CA PRO A 101 -14.95 -33.86 1.91
C PRO A 101 -13.48 -33.78 1.45
N ILE A 102 -12.55 -33.73 2.40
CA ILE A 102 -11.12 -33.64 2.09
C ILE A 102 -10.37 -34.77 2.78
N THR A 103 -9.31 -35.22 2.12
CA THR A 103 -8.33 -36.14 2.69
C THR A 103 -7.06 -35.33 2.98
N LEU A 104 -6.56 -35.39 4.21
CA LEU A 104 -5.28 -34.79 4.59
C LEU A 104 -4.21 -35.86 4.64
N TRP A 105 -3.07 -35.61 4.02
CA TRP A 105 -1.85 -36.42 4.17
C TRP A 105 -1.06 -35.96 5.38
N ASP A 106 -0.13 -36.78 5.92
CA ASP A 106 0.63 -36.38 7.11
C ASP A 106 1.35 -35.03 6.96
N ASN A 107 1.76 -34.71 5.73
CA ASN A 107 2.48 -33.50 5.34
C ASN A 107 1.56 -32.32 4.99
N TYR A 108 0.28 -32.38 5.37
CA TYR A 108 -0.65 -31.28 5.16
C TYR A 108 -0.15 -29.99 5.81
N LYS A 109 -0.61 -28.86 5.28
CA LYS A 109 -0.35 -27.55 5.88
C LYS A 109 -1.61 -26.69 5.87
N ILE A 110 -2.02 -26.21 7.04
CA ILE A 110 -3.13 -25.25 7.16
C ILE A 110 -2.54 -23.92 7.63
N THR A 111 -2.83 -22.85 6.89
CA THR A 111 -2.29 -21.52 7.16
C THR A 111 -3.39 -20.46 7.16
N PHE A 112 -3.14 -19.37 7.86
CA PHE A 112 -4.04 -18.21 7.90
C PHE A 112 -3.45 -17.05 7.13
N GLN A 113 -4.00 -16.79 5.95
CA GLN A 113 -3.52 -15.75 5.03
C GLN A 113 -4.35 -14.46 5.16
N THR A 114 -3.71 -13.32 4.96
CA THR A 114 -4.35 -12.01 4.91
C THR A 114 -4.41 -11.54 3.46
N ASN A 115 -5.58 -11.64 2.82
CA ASN A 115 -5.69 -11.30 1.40
C ASN A 115 -5.50 -9.81 1.12
N THR A 116 -6.03 -8.93 1.99
CA THR A 116 -5.89 -7.47 1.85
C THR A 116 -5.80 -6.82 3.22
N ILE A 117 -5.30 -5.58 3.28
CA ILE A 117 -5.18 -4.79 4.54
C ILE A 117 -6.55 -4.51 5.19
N LEU A 118 -7.64 -4.54 4.39
CA LEU A 118 -9.00 -4.22 4.83
C LEU A 118 -9.89 -5.47 4.94
N SER A 119 -9.47 -6.59 4.34
CA SER A 119 -10.17 -7.86 4.39
C SER A 119 -9.67 -8.63 5.61
N GLY A 120 -10.59 -9.28 6.33
CA GLY A 120 -10.22 -10.25 7.36
C GLY A 120 -9.33 -11.36 6.80
N ARG A 121 -8.81 -12.19 7.71
CA ARG A 121 -7.98 -13.34 7.35
C ARG A 121 -8.84 -14.44 6.74
N THR A 122 -8.19 -15.31 5.98
CA THR A 122 -8.79 -16.48 5.36
C THR A 122 -7.98 -17.72 5.71
N ILE A 123 -8.64 -18.87 5.77
CA ILE A 123 -7.97 -20.15 6.03
C ILE A 123 -7.61 -20.76 4.69
N ASP A 124 -6.35 -21.13 4.50
CA ASP A 124 -5.88 -21.82 3.31
C ASP A 124 -5.33 -23.19 3.71
N ILE A 125 -5.89 -24.23 3.11
CA ILE A 125 -5.61 -25.64 3.38
C ILE A 125 -4.84 -26.19 2.19
N ASP A 126 -3.63 -26.65 2.45
CA ASP A 126 -2.89 -27.57 1.59
C ASP A 126 -3.10 -29.00 2.12
N PRO A 127 -3.85 -29.86 1.40
CA PRO A 127 -4.09 -31.23 1.82
C PRO A 127 -2.83 -32.10 1.92
N GLY A 128 -1.70 -31.63 1.38
CA GLY A 128 -0.48 -32.42 1.26
C GLY A 128 -0.55 -33.41 0.10
N SER A 129 0.46 -34.24 -0.01
CA SER A 129 0.60 -35.23 -1.08
C SER A 129 1.23 -36.53 -0.58
N PHE A 130 0.94 -37.61 -1.29
CA PHE A 130 1.64 -38.88 -1.12
C PHE A 130 3.10 -38.74 -1.58
N ASP A 131 4.02 -38.60 -0.64
CA ASP A 131 5.46 -38.39 -0.92
C ASP A 131 6.27 -39.69 -0.72
N LYS A 132 5.82 -40.58 0.19
CA LYS A 132 6.51 -41.83 0.56
C LYS A 132 5.54 -43.00 0.72
N GLU A 133 6.04 -44.23 0.59
CA GLU A 133 5.24 -45.45 0.76
C GLU A 133 4.54 -45.58 2.13
N GLU A 134 5.02 -44.86 3.16
CA GLU A 134 4.41 -44.81 4.51
C GLU A 134 3.59 -43.54 4.80
N THR A 135 3.28 -42.72 3.79
CA THR A 135 2.50 -41.49 4.04
C THR A 135 1.10 -41.86 4.51
N SER A 136 0.80 -41.59 5.78
CA SER A 136 -0.53 -41.81 6.34
C SER A 136 -1.49 -40.73 5.84
N PHE A 137 -2.77 -41.09 5.72
CA PHE A 137 -3.83 -40.16 5.33
C PHE A 137 -4.96 -40.19 6.35
N PHE A 138 -5.68 -39.08 6.44
CA PHE A 138 -6.71 -38.83 7.42
C PHE A 138 -7.96 -38.23 6.76
N GLN A 139 -9.13 -38.55 7.30
CA GLN A 139 -10.41 -37.97 6.89
C GLN A 139 -10.99 -37.12 8.03
N PRO A 140 -10.60 -35.84 8.12
CA PRO A 140 -11.03 -34.96 9.21
C PRO A 140 -12.46 -34.41 9.01
N THR A 141 -13.05 -34.59 7.84
CA THR A 141 -14.39 -34.12 7.52
C THR A 141 -15.46 -35.14 7.87
N TYR A 142 -16.55 -34.68 8.46
CA TYR A 142 -17.71 -35.51 8.81
C TYR A 142 -19.03 -34.80 8.48
N LEU A 143 -20.09 -35.58 8.29
CA LEU A 143 -21.46 -35.08 8.16
C LEU A 143 -22.11 -35.04 9.55
N GLU A 144 -22.62 -33.88 9.97
CA GLU A 144 -23.22 -33.72 11.31
C GLU A 144 -24.45 -34.63 11.52
N GLU A 145 -25.13 -35.01 10.44
CA GLU A 145 -26.33 -35.85 10.47
C GLU A 145 -26.01 -37.33 10.71
N GLU A 146 -24.81 -37.77 10.33
CA GLU A 146 -24.41 -39.17 10.41
C GLU A 146 -23.83 -39.56 11.78
N GLN A 147 -23.64 -38.59 12.69
CA GLN A 147 -23.01 -38.77 14.01
C GLN A 147 -21.68 -39.54 13.98
N LYS A 148 -21.00 -39.56 12.83
CA LYS A 148 -19.68 -40.17 12.69
C LYS A 148 -18.64 -39.19 13.22
N SER A 149 -17.82 -39.64 14.17
CA SER A 149 -16.67 -38.86 14.62
C SER A 149 -15.59 -38.85 13.54
N PRO A 150 -14.90 -37.72 13.32
CA PRO A 150 -13.78 -37.66 12.39
C PRO A 150 -12.63 -38.53 12.89
N ASP A 151 -11.85 -39.07 11.96
CA ASP A 151 -10.71 -39.94 12.29
C ASP A 151 -9.48 -39.13 12.75
N PHE A 152 -9.53 -37.80 12.59
CA PHE A 152 -8.41 -36.92 12.90
C PHE A 152 -8.87 -35.47 13.04
N LEU A 153 -8.23 -34.73 13.95
CA LEU A 153 -8.49 -33.31 14.16
C LEU A 153 -7.20 -32.48 13.94
N PRO A 154 -7.05 -31.80 12.78
CA PRO A 154 -5.82 -31.11 12.42
C PRO A 154 -5.56 -29.85 13.27
N SER A 155 -4.29 -29.53 13.50
CA SER A 155 -3.87 -28.19 13.92
C SER A 155 -3.36 -27.36 12.76
N ALA A 156 -3.38 -26.05 12.91
CA ALA A 156 -2.98 -25.10 11.89
C ALA A 156 -1.82 -24.21 12.35
N ASP A 157 -0.96 -23.88 11.39
CA ASP A 157 0.25 -23.11 11.59
C ASP A 157 -0.02 -21.60 11.63
N TYR A 158 0.68 -20.92 12.53
CA TYR A 158 0.70 -19.47 12.56
C TYR A 158 1.73 -18.95 11.57
N PHE A 159 1.26 -18.63 10.36
CA PHE A 159 2.06 -17.86 9.43
C PHE A 159 1.87 -16.37 9.69
N GLU A 160 2.96 -15.67 10.05
CA GLU A 160 3.00 -14.21 9.99
C GLU A 160 3.09 -13.78 8.53
N ASP A 161 1.93 -13.42 7.98
CA ASP A 161 1.85 -12.91 6.61
C ASP A 161 2.59 -11.57 6.49
N PHE A 162 3.11 -11.28 5.29
CA PHE A 162 3.84 -10.05 4.96
C PHE A 162 3.09 -8.78 5.40
N PHE A 163 1.76 -8.80 5.37
CA PHE A 163 0.92 -7.71 5.82
C PHE A 163 0.90 -7.54 7.35
N ALA A 164 0.95 -8.63 8.13
CA ALA A 164 1.12 -8.56 9.57
C ALA A 164 2.47 -7.94 9.93
N ALA A 165 3.55 -8.36 9.24
CA ALA A 165 4.87 -7.75 9.40
C ALA A 165 4.85 -6.24 9.04
N SER A 166 4.19 -5.87 7.94
CA SER A 166 4.08 -4.48 7.49
C SER A 166 3.31 -3.59 8.47
N THR A 167 2.21 -4.10 9.05
CA THR A 167 1.47 -3.38 10.10
C THR A 167 2.26 -3.25 11.40
N GLY A 168 3.08 -4.26 11.74
CA GLY A 168 4.05 -4.19 12.83
C GLY A 168 5.04 -3.04 12.63
N VAL A 169 5.66 -2.96 11.46
CA VAL A 169 6.59 -1.87 11.09
C VAL A 169 5.90 -0.51 11.14
N ILE A 170 4.69 -0.37 10.60
CA ILE A 170 3.94 0.91 10.67
C ILE A 170 3.64 1.30 12.12
N ARG A 171 3.28 0.33 12.96
CA ARG A 171 2.97 0.57 14.38
C ARG A 171 4.22 0.99 15.15
N GLU A 172 5.35 0.35 14.88
CA GLU A 172 6.64 0.67 15.48
C GLU A 172 7.14 2.06 15.05
N ASN A 173 6.95 2.42 13.79
CA ASN A 173 7.43 3.67 13.20
C ASN A 173 6.37 4.80 13.22
N ARG A 174 5.28 4.65 13.99
CA ARG A 174 4.17 5.61 14.01
C ARG A 174 4.63 7.02 14.38
N GLU A 175 5.56 7.12 15.33
CA GLU A 175 6.09 8.40 15.80
C GLU A 175 6.96 9.09 14.74
N ASP A 176 7.78 8.31 14.02
CA ASP A 176 8.64 8.81 12.94
C ASP A 176 7.80 9.26 11.73
N ILE A 177 6.76 8.49 11.40
CA ILE A 177 5.77 8.85 10.38
C ILE A 177 5.07 10.15 10.78
N ARG A 178 4.62 10.27 12.03
CA ARG A 178 3.96 11.49 12.54
C ARG A 178 4.90 12.69 12.47
N THR A 179 6.14 12.53 12.88
CA THR A 179 7.16 13.58 12.82
C THR A 179 7.41 14.01 11.37
N SER A 180 7.51 13.05 10.45
CA SER A 180 7.62 13.33 9.01
C SER A 180 6.42 14.11 8.49
N PHE A 181 5.18 13.71 8.82
CA PHE A 181 3.98 14.45 8.44
C PHE A 181 3.92 15.85 9.03
N ASN A 182 4.35 16.03 10.28
CA ASN A 182 4.43 17.35 10.90
C ASN A 182 5.45 18.24 10.17
N ASN A 183 6.61 17.69 9.81
CA ASN A 183 7.62 18.41 9.02
C ASN A 183 7.09 18.79 7.63
N PHE A 184 6.40 17.87 6.95
CA PHE A 184 5.75 18.16 5.66
C PHE A 184 4.67 19.24 5.78
N TYR A 185 3.85 19.19 6.84
CA TYR A 185 2.85 20.21 7.12
C TYR A 185 3.51 21.58 7.36
N GLU A 186 4.57 21.63 8.17
CA GLU A 186 5.31 22.86 8.44
C GLU A 186 5.97 23.44 7.18
N ILE A 187 6.57 22.59 6.33
CA ILE A 187 7.12 23.00 5.03
C ILE A 187 6.01 23.55 4.13
N SER A 188 4.86 22.86 4.06
CA SER A 188 3.71 23.30 3.27
C SER A 188 3.17 24.65 3.75
N GLU A 189 3.05 24.85 5.07
CA GLU A 189 2.67 26.13 5.68
C GLU A 189 3.68 27.23 5.36
N LYS A 190 4.99 26.96 5.48
CA LYS A 190 6.04 27.92 5.08
C LYS A 190 5.93 28.28 3.60
N LEU A 191 5.68 27.32 2.72
CA LEU A 191 5.50 27.55 1.27
C LEU A 191 4.25 28.37 0.94
N LYS A 192 3.17 28.25 1.72
CA LYS A 192 1.95 29.07 1.57
C LYS A 192 2.11 30.46 2.21
N SER A 193 2.95 30.59 3.22
CA SER A 193 3.17 31.85 3.91
C SER A 193 3.89 32.85 3.00
N ASN A 194 3.66 34.16 3.16
CA ASN A 194 4.39 35.19 2.41
C ASN A 194 5.78 35.51 3.00
N ARG A 195 6.33 34.63 3.84
CA ARG A 195 7.60 34.87 4.55
C ARG A 195 8.70 33.95 4.02
N GLY A 196 9.79 34.56 3.58
CA GLY A 196 10.97 33.86 3.04
C GLY A 196 11.06 33.94 1.52
N THR A 197 12.23 33.57 0.99
CA THR A 197 12.57 33.77 -0.42
C THR A 197 11.79 32.85 -1.36
N ILE A 198 11.66 31.56 -1.02
CA ILE A 198 10.97 30.58 -1.88
C ILE A 198 9.47 30.89 -1.99
N PRO A 199 8.74 31.18 -0.91
CA PRO A 199 7.33 31.54 -1.02
C PRO A 199 7.10 32.87 -1.74
N GLN A 200 7.98 33.86 -1.56
CA GLN A 200 7.88 35.13 -2.31
C GLN A 200 8.03 34.92 -3.81
N ILE A 201 8.96 34.06 -4.25
CA ILE A 201 9.12 33.74 -5.67
C ILE A 201 7.89 33.03 -6.23
N ILE A 202 7.29 32.10 -5.46
CA ILE A 202 6.17 31.29 -5.94
C ILE A 202 4.84 32.06 -5.88
N ASN A 203 4.62 32.89 -4.85
CA ASN A 203 3.32 33.47 -4.53
C ASN A 203 3.18 34.97 -4.82
N SER A 204 4.26 35.69 -5.19
CA SER A 204 4.16 37.13 -5.48
C SER A 204 4.14 37.42 -6.99
N PRO A 205 3.12 38.15 -7.50
CA PRO A 205 3.10 38.63 -8.88
C PRO A 205 4.26 39.58 -9.19
N GLU A 206 4.65 40.40 -8.21
CA GLU A 206 5.72 41.39 -8.35
C GLU A 206 7.09 40.77 -8.64
N THR A 207 7.40 39.61 -8.06
CA THR A 207 8.67 38.92 -8.37
C THR A 207 8.68 38.37 -9.79
N TYR A 208 7.54 37.92 -10.31
CA TYR A 208 7.41 37.50 -11.70
C TYR A 208 7.65 38.69 -12.65
N ASP A 209 7.02 39.83 -12.37
CA ASP A 209 7.16 41.04 -13.17
C ASP A 209 8.61 41.54 -13.20
N ASN A 210 9.28 41.58 -12.04
CA ASN A 210 10.69 41.95 -11.93
C ASN A 210 11.61 41.00 -12.71
N VAL A 211 11.32 39.69 -12.76
CA VAL A 211 12.10 38.72 -13.54
C VAL A 211 11.90 38.94 -15.04
N ILE A 212 10.67 39.22 -15.48
CA ILE A 212 10.39 39.53 -16.89
C ILE A 212 11.06 40.83 -17.32
N GLU A 213 11.08 41.84 -16.45
CA GLU A 213 11.79 43.11 -16.68
C GLU A 213 13.30 42.88 -16.83
N LEU A 214 13.93 42.16 -15.91
CA LEU A 214 15.36 41.82 -15.99
C LEU A 214 15.73 41.06 -17.28
N LEU A 215 14.86 40.13 -17.72
CA LEU A 215 15.06 39.40 -18.98
C LEU A 215 14.92 40.32 -20.20
N THR A 216 14.01 41.29 -20.11
CA THR A 216 13.82 42.30 -21.14
C THR A 216 15.05 43.21 -21.24
N ASP A 217 15.57 43.68 -20.12
CA ASP A 217 16.77 44.51 -20.04
C ASP A 217 18.01 43.77 -20.54
N ALA A 218 18.18 42.50 -20.15
CA ALA A 218 19.27 41.67 -20.64
C ALA A 218 19.20 41.48 -22.17
N ARG A 219 18.00 41.33 -22.72
CA ARG A 219 17.78 41.26 -24.17
C ARG A 219 18.11 42.59 -24.86
N ILE A 220 17.72 43.71 -24.27
CA ILE A 220 18.04 45.05 -24.79
C ILE A 220 19.56 45.26 -24.79
N PHE A 221 20.22 44.98 -23.67
CA PHE A 221 21.67 45.06 -23.54
C PHE A 221 22.38 44.17 -24.57
N GLY A 222 21.93 42.93 -24.76
CA GLY A 222 22.50 42.03 -25.77
C GLY A 222 22.34 42.56 -27.20
N ASN A 223 21.21 43.17 -27.52
CA ASN A 223 20.97 43.80 -28.81
C ASN A 223 21.87 45.03 -29.02
N ASP A 224 22.04 45.86 -28.00
CA ASP A 224 22.90 47.04 -28.09
C ASP A 224 24.39 46.65 -28.15
N ALA A 225 24.83 45.67 -27.37
CA ALA A 225 26.17 45.10 -27.48
C ALA A 225 26.42 44.56 -28.90
N ARG A 226 25.46 43.84 -29.48
CA ARG A 226 25.54 43.37 -30.87
C ARG A 226 25.61 44.54 -31.85
N ARG A 227 24.78 45.59 -31.69
CA ARG A 227 24.82 46.80 -32.52
C ARG A 227 26.16 47.52 -32.43
N TYR A 228 26.75 47.63 -31.24
CA TYR A 228 28.07 48.20 -31.04
C TYR A 228 29.17 47.41 -31.79
N LEU A 229 29.12 46.08 -31.70
CA LEU A 229 30.05 45.20 -32.43
C LEU A 229 29.86 45.31 -33.96
N GLU A 230 28.62 45.35 -34.43
CA GLU A 230 28.31 45.55 -35.85
C GLU A 230 28.68 46.95 -36.36
N GLY A 231 28.56 47.98 -35.51
CA GLY A 231 28.97 49.36 -35.79
C GLY A 231 30.48 49.48 -36.00
N ASN A 232 31.28 48.84 -35.14
CA ASN A 232 32.73 48.77 -35.31
C ASN A 232 33.12 48.01 -36.59
N ARG A 233 32.37 46.97 -36.96
CA ARG A 233 32.61 46.21 -38.20
C ARG A 233 32.25 46.99 -39.48
N LYS A 234 31.34 47.97 -39.40
CA LYS A 234 31.01 48.87 -40.52
C LYS A 234 32.07 49.95 -40.71
N LEU A 235 32.67 50.46 -39.62
CA LEU A 235 33.77 51.43 -39.66
C LEU A 235 35.04 50.85 -40.33
N GLU A 236 35.33 49.56 -40.16
CA GLU A 236 36.44 48.88 -40.86
C GLU A 236 36.23 48.74 -42.39
N ARG A 237 34.99 48.79 -42.89
CA ARG A 237 34.70 48.65 -44.33
C ARG A 237 34.55 49.98 -45.08
N SER A 238 34.52 51.12 -44.40
CA SER A 238 34.24 52.43 -45.01
C SER A 238 35.31 53.49 -44.77
N ALA A 239 36.57 53.13 -44.54
CA ALA A 239 37.66 54.10 -44.48
C ALA A 239 38.36 54.26 -45.84
N PRO A 240 38.24 55.41 -46.54
CA PRO A 240 39.22 55.83 -47.52
C PRO A 240 40.45 56.41 -46.80
N ILE A 241 41.63 55.87 -47.06
CA ILE A 241 42.94 56.45 -46.66
C ILE A 241 43.22 57.61 -47.66
N PRO A 242 43.67 58.84 -47.28
CA PRO A 242 44.95 59.06 -46.58
C PRO A 242 45.16 60.33 -45.68
N LEU A 243 46.36 60.34 -45.04
CA LEU A 243 47.26 61.46 -44.67
C LEU A 243 47.29 62.10 -43.24
N THR A 244 48.30 61.64 -42.47
CA THR A 244 49.30 62.32 -41.60
C THR A 244 49.02 63.64 -40.85
N ILE A 245 49.30 63.66 -39.53
CA ILE A 245 49.93 64.79 -38.81
C ILE A 245 51.04 64.29 -37.85
N ASN A 246 52.19 64.98 -37.93
CA ASN A 246 53.48 64.81 -37.25
C ASN A 246 53.42 64.75 -35.72
N MET A 247 54.22 63.86 -35.11
CA MET A 247 54.71 64.03 -33.73
C MET A 247 56.21 64.29 -33.74
N TYR A 248 56.59 65.51 -33.35
CA TYR A 248 57.97 65.94 -33.20
C TYR A 248 58.64 65.19 -32.04
N ARG A 249 59.73 64.52 -32.39
CA ARG A 249 60.63 63.74 -31.54
C ARG A 249 61.36 64.67 -30.56
N ARG A 250 61.22 64.47 -29.25
CA ARG A 250 62.28 64.81 -28.27
C ARG A 250 63.04 63.53 -27.92
N THR A 251 64.28 63.49 -28.38
CA THR A 251 65.27 62.43 -28.14
C THR A 251 65.78 62.47 -26.71
N THR A 252 65.85 61.32 -26.03
CA THR A 252 66.70 61.15 -24.85
C THR A 252 68.06 60.64 -25.31
N LEU A 253 69.11 61.41 -25.00
CA LEU A 253 70.52 61.07 -25.19
C LEU A 253 71.00 60.25 -23.99
N ILE A 254 71.67 59.12 -24.28
CA ILE A 254 72.74 58.46 -23.49
C ILE A 254 72.27 57.84 -22.15
N GLY A 255 72.56 56.60 -21.76
CA GLY A 255 73.44 55.55 -22.25
C GLY A 255 73.65 54.51 -21.12
N ASN A 256 74.31 53.41 -21.50
CA ASN A 256 74.99 52.40 -20.68
C ASN A 256 74.22 51.31 -19.87
N VAL A 257 74.28 50.09 -20.44
CA VAL A 257 74.93 48.87 -19.90
C VAL A 257 74.60 48.49 -18.45
N SER A 258 73.88 47.38 -18.25
CA SER A 258 74.52 46.12 -17.83
C SER A 258 73.51 44.97 -17.62
N ASN A 259 74.02 43.80 -17.96
CA ASN A 259 73.46 42.46 -17.84
C ASN A 259 73.67 41.93 -16.40
N ARG A 260 72.64 41.35 -15.76
CA ARG A 260 72.75 40.23 -14.78
C ARG A 260 71.37 39.76 -14.26
N TYR A 261 70.89 38.67 -14.87
CA TYR A 261 70.57 37.37 -14.26
C TYR A 261 69.84 37.21 -12.88
N TYR A 262 68.86 36.28 -12.92
CA TYR A 262 68.20 35.47 -11.86
C TYR A 262 67.18 36.20 -10.96
N PHE A 263 65.99 35.67 -10.60
CA PHE A 263 65.42 34.31 -10.45
C PHE A 263 64.02 34.29 -11.10
N GLY A 264 63.48 33.21 -11.66
CA GLY A 264 63.24 31.89 -11.07
C GLY A 264 61.79 31.54 -11.41
N LYS A 265 61.60 30.48 -12.21
CA LYS A 265 60.31 30.02 -12.76
C LYS A 265 59.21 29.93 -11.70
N LEU A 266 58.06 30.52 -12.03
CA LEU A 266 56.72 29.91 -11.96
C LEU A 266 55.93 30.44 -13.15
#